data_AF-A0A2V2U7G1-F1
#
_entry.id   AF-A0A2V2U7G1-F1
#
_cell.length_a   1.000
_cell.length_b   1.000
_cell.length_c   1.000
_cell.angle_alpha   90.00
_cell.angle_beta   90.00
_cell.angle_gamma   90.00
#
_symmetry.space_group_name_H-M   'P 1'
#
loop_
_entity.id
_entity.type
_entity.pdbx_description
1 polymer ?
#
loop_
_entity_poly.entity_id
_entity_poly.type
_entity_poly.pdbx_seq_one_letter_code
_entity_poly.pdbx_strand_id
1 'polypeptide(L)'
;MKVFNARAATEEYMSTHSLTFSTPEMTLKKFAMWLGEQVDVPGGKEGAMPRLTLYLEEKLRKDKGSFLELMPDTNETFKPTGAVKKLYDFPEEGTAAPKSIPSSADNSNPNNGIFCTECGSKIKPNSRYCTKCGVKQE
;
A
#
# COMPACT_ATOMS: atom_id res chain seq x y z
N MET A 1 5.45 17.70 16.65
CA MET A 1 4.45 18.16 15.66
C MET A 1 3.13 17.62 16.14
N LYS A 2 2.08 18.47 16.22
CA LYS A 2 0.76 17.99 16.63
C LYS A 2 0.18 17.20 15.46
N VAL A 3 -0.24 15.97 15.72
CA VAL A 3 -0.83 15.08 14.73
C VAL A 3 -2.30 14.92 15.07
N PHE A 4 -3.17 15.08 14.07
CA PHE A 4 -4.60 14.93 14.26
C PHE A 4 -5.00 13.45 14.21
N ASN A 5 -5.57 12.94 15.30
CA ASN A 5 -6.14 11.60 15.35
C ASN A 5 -7.57 11.63 14.79
N ALA A 6 -7.68 11.54 13.46
CA ALA A 6 -8.96 11.55 12.77
C ALA A 6 -9.87 10.35 13.14
N ARG A 7 -9.26 9.22 13.53
CA ARG A 7 -10.00 7.99 13.84
C ARG A 7 -10.82 8.15 15.13
N ALA A 8 -10.17 8.60 16.21
CA ALA A 8 -10.85 8.83 17.49
C ALA A 8 -12.00 9.84 17.33
N ALA A 9 -11.76 10.95 16.61
CA ALA A 9 -12.78 11.94 16.31
C ALA A 9 -13.97 11.37 15.53
N THR A 10 -13.71 10.50 14.54
CA THR A 10 -14.76 9.87 13.74
C THR A 10 -15.57 8.87 14.55
N GLU A 11 -14.92 8.06 15.38
CA GLU A 11 -15.59 7.09 16.27
C GLU A 11 -16.53 7.80 17.26
N GLU A 12 -16.10 8.92 17.83
CA GLU A 12 -16.95 9.73 18.72
C GLU A 12 -18.11 10.39 17.97
N TYR A 13 -17.85 10.98 16.79
CA TYR A 13 -18.91 11.57 15.98
C TYR A 13 -19.97 10.51 15.58
N MET A 14 -19.54 9.33 15.14
CA MET A 14 -20.46 8.26 14.72
C MET A 14 -21.23 7.64 15.88
N SER A 15 -20.68 7.66 17.11
CA SER A 15 -21.40 7.17 18.29
C SER A 15 -22.45 8.15 18.81
N THR A 16 -22.29 9.45 18.51
CA THR A 16 -23.20 10.52 18.98
C THR A 16 -24.20 10.97 17.92
N HIS A 17 -23.89 10.81 16.63
CA HIS A 17 -24.72 11.28 15.52
C HIS A 17 -25.23 10.11 14.66
N SER A 18 -26.54 10.08 14.41
CA SER A 18 -27.10 9.12 13.46
C SER A 18 -26.67 9.42 12.03
N LEU A 19 -26.21 8.39 11.32
CA LEU A 19 -25.82 8.47 9.91
C LEU A 19 -26.96 8.16 8.95
N THR A 20 -28.14 7.77 9.46
CA THR A 20 -29.26 7.36 8.61
C THR A 20 -29.69 8.47 7.65
N PHE A 21 -29.87 8.10 6.38
CA PHE A 21 -30.37 8.97 5.30
C PHE A 21 -29.48 10.16 4.87
N SER A 22 -28.22 10.21 5.29
CA SER A 22 -27.29 11.27 4.89
C SER A 22 -26.43 10.89 3.68
N THR A 23 -26.22 11.82 2.75
CA THR A 23 -25.20 11.65 1.70
C THR A 23 -23.80 11.76 2.32
N PRO A 24 -22.78 11.08 1.75
CA PRO A 24 -21.41 11.16 2.28
C PRO A 24 -20.90 12.60 2.42
N GLU A 25 -21.24 13.48 1.48
CA GLU A 25 -20.86 14.88 1.50
C GLU A 25 -21.49 15.64 2.69
N MET A 26 -22.78 15.39 2.96
CA MET A 26 -23.49 16.04 4.06
C MET A 26 -22.97 15.56 5.42
N THR A 27 -22.59 14.28 5.52
CA THR A 27 -21.94 13.71 6.71
C THR A 27 -20.58 14.35 6.97
N LEU A 28 -19.74 14.49 5.94
CA LEU A 28 -18.45 15.16 6.06
C LEU A 28 -18.59 16.63 6.48
N LYS A 29 -19.56 17.35 5.90
CA LYS A 29 -19.82 18.74 6.27
C LYS A 29 -20.26 18.88 7.73
N LYS A 30 -21.16 18.03 8.20
CA LYS A 30 -21.62 18.02 9.60
C LYS A 30 -20.47 17.65 10.55
N PHE A 31 -19.66 16.66 10.20
CA PHE A 31 -18.47 16.28 10.96
C PHE A 31 -17.46 17.44 11.07
N ALA A 32 -17.19 18.14 9.96
CA ALA A 32 -16.29 19.29 9.96
C ALA A 32 -16.81 20.45 10.83
N MET A 33 -18.12 20.73 10.79
CA MET A 33 -18.72 21.74 11.67
C MET A 33 -18.62 21.31 13.15
N TRP A 34 -18.91 20.04 13.44
CA TRP A 34 -18.84 19.47 14.79
C TRP A 34 -17.43 19.51 15.41
N LEU A 35 -16.37 19.36 14.59
CA LEU A 35 -14.99 19.55 15.05
C LEU A 35 -14.66 21.01 15.41
N GLY A 36 -15.36 21.96 14.79
CA GLY A 36 -15.21 23.40 15.04
C GLY A 36 -16.04 23.92 16.22
N GLU A 37 -16.97 23.12 16.73
CA GLU A 37 -17.77 23.47 17.90
C GLU A 37 -16.88 23.68 19.12
N GLN A 38 -17.21 24.71 19.90
CA GLN A 38 -16.50 25.04 21.13
C GLN A 38 -16.89 24.06 22.24
N VAL A 39 -15.90 23.54 22.96
CA VAL A 39 -16.12 22.62 24.09
C VAL A 39 -15.54 23.21 25.35
N ASP A 40 -16.34 23.19 26.43
CA ASP A 40 -15.90 23.62 27.75
C ASP A 40 -15.05 22.52 28.40
N VAL A 41 -13.77 22.81 28.59
CA VAL A 41 -12.85 21.91 29.30
C VAL A 41 -12.76 22.37 30.77
N PRO A 42 -13.19 21.55 31.75
CA PRO A 42 -13.07 21.91 33.15
C PRO A 42 -11.58 21.89 33.58
N GLY A 43 -10.93 23.05 33.56
CA GLY A 43 -9.56 23.23 34.05
C GLY A 43 -8.56 23.84 33.06
N GLY A 44 -8.98 24.21 31.84
CA GLY A 44 -8.16 24.93 30.86
C GLY A 44 -8.44 26.42 30.88
N LYS A 45 -7.41 27.25 30.67
CA LYS A 45 -7.48 28.72 30.60
C LYS A 45 -8.71 29.19 29.81
N GLU A 46 -9.50 30.07 30.43
CA GLU A 46 -10.71 30.70 29.91
C GLU A 46 -10.60 31.01 28.41
N GLY A 47 -11.26 30.19 27.60
CA GLY A 47 -11.18 30.27 26.15
C GLY A 47 -11.76 29.01 25.54
N ALA A 48 -12.97 29.13 25.00
CA ALA A 48 -13.70 28.04 24.39
C ALA A 48 -12.88 27.48 23.20
N MET A 49 -12.19 26.35 23.42
CA MET A 49 -11.36 25.73 22.40
C MET A 49 -12.22 24.88 21.47
N PRO A 50 -11.93 24.86 20.15
CA PRO A 50 -12.66 24.01 19.22
C PRO A 50 -12.39 22.54 19.55
N ARG A 51 -13.42 21.70 19.45
CA ARG A 51 -13.36 20.26 19.75
C ARG A 51 -12.18 19.55 19.09
N LEU A 52 -11.77 20.01 17.91
CA LEU A 52 -10.56 19.55 17.21
C LEU A 52 -9.32 19.44 18.11
N THR A 53 -9.13 20.34 19.07
CA THR A 53 -7.95 20.35 19.94
C THR A 53 -7.85 19.12 20.83
N LEU A 54 -8.97 18.47 21.15
CA LEU A 54 -9.02 17.24 21.95
C LEU A 54 -8.38 16.05 21.24
N TYR A 55 -8.36 16.07 19.91
CA TYR A 55 -7.81 14.98 19.09
C TYR A 55 -6.44 15.31 18.50
N LEU A 56 -5.79 16.38 18.96
CA LEU A 56 -4.41 16.68 18.60
C LEU A 56 -3.47 15.95 19.55
N GLU A 57 -2.83 14.91 19.05
CA GLU A 57 -1.80 14.18 19.77
C GLU A 57 -0.44 14.85 19.59
N GLU A 58 0.26 15.05 20.69
CA GLU A 58 1.67 15.45 20.63
C GLU A 58 2.53 14.21 20.37
N LYS A 59 2.81 13.93 19.08
CA LYS A 59 3.92 13.03 18.76
C LYS A 59 5.22 13.70 19.19
N LEU A 60 5.70 13.34 20.38
CA LEU A 60 7.11 13.44 20.73
C LEU A 60 7.88 12.61 19.71
N ARG A 61 8.83 13.25 19.02
CA ARG A 61 9.71 12.62 18.04
C ARG A 61 10.51 11.49 18.71
N LYS A 62 9.95 10.28 18.78
CA LYS A 62 10.74 9.08 19.10
C LYS A 62 11.11 8.26 17.87
N ASP A 63 10.45 8.48 16.73
CA ASP A 63 10.75 7.74 15.51
C ASP A 63 11.14 8.69 14.37
N LYS A 64 12.46 8.83 14.16
CA LYS A 64 13.05 9.49 12.98
C LYS A 64 12.66 8.82 11.64
N GLY A 65 11.99 7.66 11.66
CA GLY A 65 11.59 6.91 10.46
C GLY A 65 10.24 7.29 9.85
N SER A 66 9.28 7.78 10.64
CA SER A 66 7.88 7.93 10.18
C SER A 66 7.63 9.16 9.30
N PHE A 67 8.49 10.19 9.35
CA PHE A 67 8.28 11.40 8.54
C PHE A 67 8.81 11.26 7.10
N LEU A 68 9.87 10.47 6.90
CA LEU A 68 10.44 10.19 5.58
C LEU A 68 9.51 9.35 4.70
N GLU A 69 8.61 8.57 5.32
CA GLU A 69 7.65 7.70 4.64
C GLU A 69 6.41 8.47 4.13
N LEU A 70 6.12 9.66 4.67
CA LEU A 70 5.02 10.52 4.21
C LEU A 70 5.44 11.56 3.18
N MET A 71 6.74 11.74 2.92
CA MET A 71 7.20 12.61 1.85
C MET A 71 7.15 11.86 0.51
N PRO A 72 6.76 12.52 -0.59
CA PRO A 72 6.91 11.92 -1.91
C PRO A 72 8.37 11.55 -2.12
N ASP A 73 8.65 10.30 -2.51
CA ASP A 73 10.02 9.85 -2.76
C ASP A 73 10.56 10.64 -3.96
N THR A 74 11.45 11.61 -3.70
CA THR A 74 12.06 12.44 -4.75
C THR A 74 13.22 11.73 -5.44
N ASN A 75 13.51 10.49 -5.03
CA ASN A 75 14.56 9.68 -5.63
C ASN A 75 13.92 8.73 -6.63
N GLU A 76 14.50 8.63 -7.83
CA GLU A 76 14.14 7.67 -8.89
C GLU A 76 14.45 6.20 -8.50
N THR A 77 14.74 5.94 -7.22
CA THR A 77 15.05 4.60 -6.70
C THR A 77 13.76 3.85 -6.43
N PHE A 78 13.45 2.89 -7.29
CA PHE A 78 12.29 2.02 -7.13
C PHE A 78 12.35 1.25 -5.81
N LYS A 79 11.44 1.58 -4.88
CA LYS A 79 11.24 0.84 -3.62
C LYS A 79 9.89 0.13 -3.69
N PRO A 80 9.88 -1.20 -3.87
CA PRO A 80 8.64 -1.95 -3.97
C PRO A 80 7.93 -2.02 -2.62
N THR A 81 6.66 -1.61 -2.59
CA THR A 81 5.82 -1.60 -1.39
C THR A 81 4.72 -2.68 -1.45
N GLY A 82 4.23 -3.13 -0.30
CA GLY A 82 3.09 -4.06 -0.22
C GLY A 82 3.42 -5.48 -0.69
N ALA A 83 2.48 -6.12 -1.38
CA ALA A 83 2.60 -7.51 -1.83
C ALA A 83 3.81 -7.75 -2.76
N VAL A 84 4.22 -6.71 -3.49
CA VAL A 84 5.32 -6.76 -4.47
C VAL A 84 6.69 -6.72 -3.79
N LYS A 85 6.78 -6.24 -2.54
CA LYS A 85 8.04 -6.16 -1.79
C LYS A 85 8.74 -7.50 -1.70
N LYS A 86 8.00 -8.59 -1.46
CA LYS A 86 8.54 -9.95 -1.34
C LYS A 86 9.16 -10.49 -2.64
N LEU A 87 8.78 -9.95 -3.79
CA LEU A 87 9.35 -10.34 -5.08
C LEU A 87 10.71 -9.67 -5.35
N TYR A 88 11.02 -8.60 -4.61
CA TYR A 88 12.18 -7.75 -4.84
C TYR A 88 13.11 -7.62 -3.61
N ASP A 89 12.73 -8.15 -2.44
CA ASP A 89 13.61 -8.33 -1.26
C ASP A 89 14.65 -9.43 -1.56
N PHE A 90 15.64 -9.12 -2.39
CA PHE A 90 16.89 -9.86 -2.45
C PHE A 90 17.97 -9.02 -1.74
N PRO A 91 18.76 -9.58 -0.82
CA PRO A 91 19.81 -8.83 -0.15
C PRO A 91 20.83 -8.34 -1.18
N GLU A 92 20.94 -7.02 -1.31
CA GLU A 92 21.87 -6.38 -2.23
C GLU A 92 23.32 -6.57 -1.76
N GLU A 93 24.04 -7.48 -2.40
CA GLU A 93 25.46 -7.26 -2.70
C GLU A 93 25.61 -7.18 -4.23
N GLY A 94 25.85 -5.97 -4.72
CA GLY A 94 26.67 -5.72 -5.89
C GLY A 94 26.13 -6.16 -7.26
N THR A 95 25.71 -5.16 -8.03
CA THR A 95 25.85 -5.05 -9.49
C THR A 95 24.99 -5.94 -10.42
N ALA A 96 24.43 -5.25 -11.42
CA ALA A 96 23.97 -5.71 -12.73
C ALA A 96 22.59 -6.40 -12.84
N ALA A 97 21.66 -5.64 -13.44
CA ALA A 97 20.59 -6.02 -14.38
C ALA A 97 19.61 -7.15 -14.00
N PRO A 98 18.30 -7.01 -14.32
CA PRO A 98 17.30 -7.99 -13.93
C PRO A 98 17.50 -9.30 -14.70
N LYS A 99 18.04 -10.31 -14.03
CA LYS A 99 18.00 -11.70 -14.49
C LYS A 99 16.63 -12.28 -14.16
N SER A 100 16.04 -12.83 -15.21
CA SER A 100 14.82 -13.63 -15.26
C SER A 100 14.55 -14.51 -14.02
N ILE A 101 13.30 -14.42 -13.57
CA ILE A 101 12.51 -15.32 -12.72
C ILE A 101 13.04 -16.76 -12.66
N PRO A 102 13.20 -17.35 -11.46
CA PRO A 102 13.47 -18.78 -11.32
C PRO A 102 12.19 -19.55 -11.67
N SER A 103 12.19 -20.18 -12.84
CA SER A 103 11.23 -21.23 -13.16
C SER A 103 11.48 -22.39 -12.22
N SER A 104 10.45 -22.79 -11.48
CA SER A 104 10.42 -23.97 -10.63
C SER A 104 11.06 -25.15 -11.35
N ALA A 105 12.21 -25.58 -10.84
CA ALA A 105 12.82 -26.85 -11.18
C ALA A 105 11.97 -27.95 -10.57
N ASP A 106 10.92 -28.33 -11.29
CA ASP A 106 10.26 -29.60 -11.07
C ASP A 106 11.09 -30.67 -11.79
N ASN A 107 11.87 -31.39 -10.99
CA ASN A 107 12.61 -32.57 -11.41
C ASN A 107 11.61 -33.69 -11.71
N SER A 108 11.20 -33.79 -12.97
CA SER A 108 10.73 -35.06 -13.52
C SER A 108 11.24 -35.27 -14.95
N ASN A 109 12.20 -36.20 -15.04
CA ASN A 109 12.53 -37.05 -16.17
C ASN A 109 13.12 -36.39 -17.44
N PRO A 110 14.40 -36.64 -17.78
CA PRO A 110 14.96 -36.25 -19.06
C PRO A 110 14.38 -37.14 -20.17
N ASN A 111 14.35 -36.62 -21.40
CA ASN A 111 14.23 -37.38 -22.66
C ASN A 111 12.84 -37.57 -23.29
N ASN A 112 11.98 -36.54 -23.33
CA ASN A 112 11.04 -36.36 -24.47
C ASN A 112 10.51 -34.91 -24.55
N GLY A 113 11.42 -33.96 -24.79
CA GLY A 113 11.02 -32.58 -25.12
C GLY A 113 10.95 -32.40 -26.63
N ILE A 114 9.82 -31.91 -27.14
CA ILE A 114 9.67 -31.56 -28.56
C ILE A 114 10.36 -30.20 -28.78
N PHE A 115 11.05 -30.04 -29.90
CA PHE A 115 11.67 -28.76 -30.26
C PHE A 115 10.74 -27.98 -31.17
N CYS A 116 10.72 -26.66 -31.00
CA CYS A 116 10.01 -25.77 -31.91
C CYS A 116 10.55 -25.91 -33.33
N THR A 117 9.68 -26.13 -34.30
CA THR A 117 10.04 -26.19 -35.72
C THR A 117 10.64 -24.88 -36.25
N GLU A 118 10.23 -23.74 -35.68
CA GLU A 118 10.66 -22.41 -36.14
C GLU A 118 11.84 -21.84 -35.36
N CYS A 119 11.83 -21.95 -34.02
CA CYS A 119 12.84 -21.28 -33.17
C CYS A 119 13.78 -22.24 -32.43
N GLY A 120 13.63 -23.55 -32.63
CA GLY A 120 14.45 -24.58 -31.99
C GLY A 120 14.34 -24.65 -30.46
N SER A 121 13.48 -23.84 -29.83
CA SER A 121 13.32 -23.84 -28.38
C SER A 121 12.67 -25.14 -27.90
N LYS A 122 13.17 -25.69 -26.80
CA LYS A 122 12.60 -26.89 -26.18
C LYS A 122 11.23 -26.58 -25.58
N ILE A 123 10.21 -27.33 -25.98
CA ILE A 123 8.83 -27.19 -25.52
C ILE A 123 8.36 -28.51 -24.89
N LYS A 124 7.32 -28.42 -24.06
CA LYS A 124 6.69 -29.58 -23.43
C LYS A 124 5.93 -30.38 -24.50
N PRO A 125 5.93 -31.72 -24.48
CA PRO A 125 5.34 -32.54 -25.54
C PRO A 125 3.82 -32.34 -25.75
N ASN A 126 3.10 -31.75 -24.79
CA ASN A 126 1.65 -31.46 -24.87
C ASN A 126 1.33 -29.98 -25.17
N SER A 127 2.30 -29.14 -25.52
CA SER A 127 2.03 -27.72 -25.81
C SER A 127 1.62 -27.50 -27.27
N ARG A 128 0.43 -26.94 -27.49
CA ARG A 128 -0.05 -26.56 -28.84
C ARG A 128 0.67 -25.36 -29.45
N TYR A 129 1.37 -24.57 -28.65
CA TYR A 129 2.05 -23.34 -29.07
C TYR A 129 3.41 -23.22 -28.40
N CYS A 130 4.38 -22.64 -29.10
CA CYS A 130 5.68 -22.32 -28.53
C CYS A 130 5.59 -21.13 -27.56
N THR A 131 6.11 -21.29 -26.34
CA THR A 131 6.14 -20.23 -25.32
C THR A 131 7.14 -19.11 -25.62
N LYS A 132 7.99 -19.28 -26.64
CA LYS A 132 9.00 -18.29 -27.06
C LYS A 132 8.58 -17.51 -28.29
N CYS A 133 8.17 -18.19 -29.36
CA CYS A 133 7.81 -17.55 -30.63
C CYS A 133 6.30 -17.51 -30.92
N GLY A 134 5.45 -18.18 -30.12
CA GLY A 134 4.00 -18.19 -30.31
C GLY A 134 3.49 -19.09 -31.45
N VAL A 135 4.38 -19.73 -32.21
CA VAL A 135 4.01 -20.58 -33.35
C VAL A 135 3.31 -21.84 -32.88
N LYS A 136 2.22 -22.21 -33.58
CA LYS A 136 1.47 -23.45 -33.36
C LYS A 136 2.38 -24.65 -33.67
N GLN A 137 2.46 -25.59 -32.73
CA GLN A 137 3.17 -26.85 -32.92
C GLN A 137 2.12 -27.91 -33.27
N GLU A 138 2.31 -28.60 -34.38
CA GLU A 138 1.47 -29.72 -34.83
C GLU A 138 2.05 -31.07 -34.42
#